data_AF-A0A957QSN7-F1
#
_entry.id   AF-A0A957QSN7-F1
#
_cell.length_a   1.000
_cell.length_b   1.000
_cell.length_c   1.000
_cell.angle_alpha   90.00
_cell.angle_beta   90.00
_cell.angle_gamma   90.00
#
_symmetry.space_group_name_H-M   'P 1'
#
loop_
_entity.id
_entity.type
_entity.pdbx_description
1 polymer ?
#
loop_
_entity_poly.entity_id
_entity_poly.type
_entity_poly.pdbx_seq_one_letter_code
_entity_poly.pdbx_strand_id
1 'polypeptide(L)'
;AQGEIALAAGEAEQALALLAQARSLYMAVGSRVGPANLGIILANLAEEQGDLAAAIEHLQPAADFCVATGHPLGAQLQARIDGWRAQLGGA
;
A
#
# COMPACT_ATOMS: atom_id res chain seq x y z
N ALA A 1 37.57 -20.47 -19.97
CA ALA A 1 38.23 -19.24 -19.52
C ALA A 1 37.52 -17.96 -19.98
N GLN A 2 37.57 -17.52 -21.26
CA GLN A 2 36.93 -16.24 -21.66
C GLN A 2 35.39 -16.27 -21.67
N GLY A 3 34.78 -17.38 -22.11
CA GLY A 3 33.32 -17.54 -22.09
C GLY A 3 32.72 -17.58 -20.68
N GLU A 4 33.42 -18.20 -19.71
CA GLU A 4 32.98 -18.24 -18.31
C GLU A 4 33.00 -16.86 -17.66
N ILE A 5 34.01 -16.04 -17.97
CA ILE A 5 34.09 -14.65 -17.49
C ILE A 5 32.96 -13.81 -18.09
N ALA A 6 32.66 -13.98 -19.38
CA ALA A 6 31.57 -13.28 -20.05
C ALA A 6 30.19 -13.69 -19.51
N LEU A 7 29.98 -14.98 -19.23
CA LEU A 7 28.76 -15.49 -18.60
C LEU A 7 28.59 -14.94 -17.19
N ALA A 8 29.63 -15.01 -16.36
CA ALA A 8 29.60 -14.48 -14.99
C ALA A 8 29.33 -12.97 -14.95
N ALA A 9 29.87 -12.20 -15.90
CA ALA A 9 29.58 -10.78 -16.03
C ALA A 9 28.10 -10.51 -16.37
N GLY A 10 27.52 -11.27 -17.30
CA GLY A 10 26.10 -11.15 -17.65
C GLY A 10 25.16 -11.52 -16.49
N GLU A 11 25.49 -12.56 -15.73
CA GLU A 11 24.75 -12.96 -14.51
C GLU A 11 24.82 -11.87 -13.43
N ALA A 12 26.00 -11.25 -13.25
CA ALA A 12 26.18 -10.17 -12.29
C ALA A 12 25.36 -8.92 -12.66
N GLU A 13 25.34 -8.52 -13.94
CA GLU A 13 24.49 -7.42 -14.41
C GLU A 13 23.00 -7.70 -14.20
N GLN A 14 22.57 -8.92 -14.49
CA GLN A 14 21.18 -9.33 -14.29
C GLN A 14 20.80 -9.32 -12.80
N ALA A 15 21.69 -9.79 -11.91
CA ALA A 15 21.50 -9.74 -10.47
C ALA A 15 21.41 -8.30 -9.95
N LEU A 16 22.26 -7.38 -10.42
CA LEU A 16 22.21 -5.97 -10.05
C LEU A 16 20.90 -5.32 -10.48
N ALA A 17 20.41 -5.61 -11.69
CA ALA A 17 19.13 -5.10 -12.18
C ALA A 17 17.95 -5.58 -11.32
N LEU A 18 17.96 -6.85 -10.89
CA LEU A 18 16.95 -7.40 -10.00
C LEU A 18 17.00 -6.76 -8.60
N LEU A 19 18.19 -6.58 -8.04
CA LEU A 19 18.38 -5.93 -6.74
C LEU A 19 17.96 -4.45 -6.76
N ALA A 20 18.23 -3.73 -7.86
CA ALA A 20 17.78 -2.35 -8.04
C ALA A 20 16.24 -2.25 -8.07
N GLN A 21 15.57 -3.17 -8.78
CA GLN A 21 14.11 -3.25 -8.80
C GLN A 21 13.55 -3.58 -7.41
N ALA A 22 14.13 -4.57 -6.72
CA ALA A 22 13.73 -4.92 -5.36
C ALA A 22 13.88 -3.72 -4.40
N ARG A 23 15.01 -2.99 -4.46
CA ARG A 23 15.24 -1.79 -3.67
C ARG A 23 14.18 -0.72 -3.93
N SER A 24 13.84 -0.47 -5.20
CA SER A 24 12.79 0.49 -5.56
C SER A 24 11.44 0.11 -4.96
N LEU A 25 11.08 -1.17 -5.01
CA LEU A 25 9.84 -1.68 -4.41
C LEU A 25 9.84 -1.53 -2.88
N TYR A 26 10.93 -1.90 -2.21
CA TYR A 26 11.05 -1.73 -0.75
C TYR A 26 10.91 -0.26 -0.33
N MET A 27 11.55 0.66 -1.06
CA MET A 27 11.44 2.10 -0.79
C MET A 27 10.02 2.61 -1.01
N ALA A 28 9.36 2.20 -2.10
CA ALA A 28 7.99 2.61 -2.41
C ALA A 28 7.01 2.10 -1.34
N VAL A 29 7.17 0.85 -0.88
CA VAL A 29 6.37 0.29 0.22
C VAL A 29 6.64 1.06 1.51
N GLY A 30 7.90 1.22 1.90
CA GLY A 30 8.29 1.92 3.13
C GLY A 30 7.77 3.37 3.18
N SER A 31 7.81 4.08 2.05
CA SER A 31 7.30 5.44 1.93
C SER A 31 5.78 5.55 2.11
N ARG A 32 5.04 4.45 1.94
CA ARG A 32 3.57 4.43 2.01
C ARG A 32 3.00 3.92 3.33
N VAL A 33 3.80 3.21 4.13
CA VAL A 33 3.37 2.70 5.45
C VAL A 33 2.97 3.82 6.40
N GLY A 34 3.80 4.86 6.54
CA GLY A 34 3.52 6.00 7.42
C GLY A 34 2.21 6.73 7.05
N PRO A 35 2.05 7.17 5.80
CA PRO A 35 0.80 7.76 5.32
C PRO A 35 -0.44 6.86 5.49
N ALA A 36 -0.31 5.55 5.24
CA ALA A 36 -1.41 4.61 5.44
C ALA A 36 -1.85 4.55 6.91
N ASN A 37 -0.90 4.48 7.85
CA ASN A 37 -1.20 4.48 9.28
C ASN A 37 -1.87 5.80 9.72
N LEU A 38 -1.38 6.93 9.21
CA LEU A 38 -1.99 8.23 9.50
C LEU A 38 -3.43 8.30 8.95
N GLY A 39 -3.67 7.79 7.74
CA GLY A 39 -5.00 7.70 7.15
C GLY A 39 -5.98 6.90 8.01
N ILE A 40 -5.54 5.78 8.60
CA ILE A 40 -6.37 4.99 9.52
C ILE A 40 -6.75 5.80 10.76
N ILE A 41 -5.79 6.51 11.36
CA ILE A 41 -6.04 7.33 12.56
C ILE A 41 -7.01 8.47 12.26
N LEU A 42 -6.77 9.20 11.16
CA LEU A 42 -7.64 10.30 10.74
C LEU A 42 -9.05 9.83 10.41
N ALA A 43 -9.18 8.66 9.76
CA ALA A 43 -10.48 8.08 9.46
C ALA A 43 -11.27 7.71 10.73
N ASN A 44 -10.60 7.14 11.74
CA ASN A 44 -11.24 6.84 13.03
C ASN A 44 -11.73 8.11 13.71
N LEU A 45 -10.90 9.17 13.70
CA LEU A 45 -11.28 10.46 14.30
C LEU A 45 -12.46 11.12 13.56
N ALA A 46 -12.51 11.02 12.23
CA ALA A 46 -13.62 11.53 11.43
C ALA A 46 -14.91 10.73 11.68
N GLU A 47 -14.81 9.40 11.81
CA GLU A 47 -15.93 8.52 12.19
C GLU A 47 -16.49 8.91 13.57
N GLU A 48 -15.64 9.14 14.56
CA GLU A 48 -16.06 9.59 15.91
C GLU A 48 -16.79 10.94 15.89
N GLN A 49 -16.46 11.80 14.93
CA GLN A 49 -17.12 13.10 14.71
C GLN A 49 -18.38 12.99 13.85
N GLY A 50 -18.70 11.81 13.32
CA GLY A 50 -19.84 11.57 12.43
C GLY A 50 -19.60 12.02 10.98
N ASP A 51 -18.40 12.46 10.62
CA ASP A 51 -18.04 12.81 9.24
C ASP A 51 -17.58 11.56 8.47
N LEU A 52 -18.55 10.76 8.04
CA LEU A 52 -18.29 9.54 7.30
C LEU A 52 -17.66 9.78 5.93
N ALA A 53 -17.87 10.96 5.32
CA ALA A 53 -17.26 11.30 4.04
C ALA A 53 -15.75 11.51 4.20
N ALA A 54 -15.34 12.32 5.19
CA ALA A 54 -13.93 12.49 5.53
C ALA A 54 -13.29 11.17 5.99
N ALA A 55 -14.03 10.32 6.73
CA ALA A 55 -13.54 9.01 7.13
C ALA A 55 -13.19 8.13 5.92
N ILE A 56 -14.04 8.10 4.89
CA ILE A 56 -13.77 7.38 3.63
C ILE A 56 -12.54 7.95 2.92
N GLU A 57 -12.44 9.29 2.79
CA GLU A 57 -11.32 9.95 2.11
C GLU A 57 -9.97 9.61 2.78
N HIS A 58 -9.93 9.58 4.10
CA HIS A 58 -8.73 9.24 4.85
C HIS A 58 -8.40 7.74 4.83
N LEU A 59 -9.40 6.86 4.83
CA LEU A 59 -9.18 5.41 4.90
C LEU A 59 -8.87 4.76 3.55
N GLN A 60 -9.39 5.30 2.44
CA GLN A 60 -9.25 4.69 1.11
C GLN A 60 -7.78 4.47 0.69
N PRO A 61 -6.86 5.45 0.84
CA PRO A 61 -5.46 5.24 0.47
C PRO A 61 -4.77 4.14 1.29
N ALA A 62 -5.17 3.97 2.56
CA ALA A 62 -4.65 2.92 3.43
C ALA A 62 -5.19 1.54 3.02
N ALA A 63 -6.48 1.44 2.68
CA ALA A 63 -7.08 0.23 2.14
C ALA A 63 -6.38 -0.20 0.84
N ASP A 64 -6.20 0.73 -0.11
CA ASP A 64 -5.55 0.47 -1.39
C ASP A 64 -4.09 -0.01 -1.20
N PHE A 65 -3.37 0.60 -0.27
CA PHE A 65 -2.02 0.18 0.08
C PHE A 65 -1.99 -1.24 0.67
N CYS A 66 -2.89 -1.55 1.60
CA CYS A 66 -2.98 -2.90 2.17
C CYS A 66 -3.35 -3.94 1.10
N VAL A 67 -4.27 -3.64 0.18
CA VAL A 67 -4.61 -4.53 -0.94
C VAL A 67 -3.40 -4.75 -1.85
N ALA A 68 -2.72 -3.68 -2.24
CA ALA A 68 -1.55 -3.76 -3.13
C ALA A 68 -0.37 -4.53 -2.53
N THR A 69 -0.29 -4.60 -1.20
CA THR A 69 0.77 -5.32 -0.47
C THR A 69 0.35 -6.71 0.02
N GLY A 70 -0.90 -7.12 -0.22
CA GLY A 70 -1.45 -8.38 0.31
C GLY A 70 -1.62 -8.38 1.84
N HIS A 71 -1.66 -7.21 2.46
CA HIS A 71 -1.80 -7.07 3.90
C HIS A 71 -3.22 -7.47 4.36
N PRO A 72 -3.38 -8.26 5.43
CA PRO A 72 -4.66 -8.83 5.85
C PRO A 72 -5.72 -7.80 6.27
N LEU A 73 -5.31 -6.57 6.58
CA LEU A 73 -6.24 -5.48 6.90
C LEU A 73 -6.98 -4.95 5.66
N GLY A 74 -6.51 -5.18 4.44
CA GLY A 74 -7.10 -4.58 3.23
C GLY A 74 -8.60 -4.84 3.10
N ALA A 75 -9.01 -6.09 3.24
CA ALA A 75 -10.43 -6.47 3.17
C ALA A 75 -11.27 -5.84 4.30
N GLN A 76 -10.71 -5.72 5.50
CA GLN A 76 -11.40 -5.13 6.66
C GLN A 76 -11.59 -3.62 6.47
N LEU A 77 -10.56 -2.91 5.99
CA LEU A 77 -10.64 -1.47 5.71
C LEU A 77 -11.62 -1.19 4.58
N GLN A 78 -11.64 -2.01 3.54
CA GLN A 78 -12.60 -1.88 2.45
C GLN A 78 -14.05 -2.11 2.93
N ALA A 79 -14.28 -3.12 3.78
CA ALA A 79 -15.60 -3.37 4.34
C ALA A 79 -16.11 -2.20 5.22
N ARG A 80 -15.22 -1.54 5.99
CA ARG A 80 -15.58 -0.32 6.72
C ARG A 80 -16.01 0.81 5.78
N ILE A 81 -15.22 1.05 4.73
CA ILE A 81 -15.52 2.06 3.71
C ILE A 81 -16.88 1.80 3.06
N ASP A 82 -17.15 0.55 2.68
CA ASP A 82 -18.41 0.18 2.05
C ASP A 82 -19.60 0.35 3.01
N GLY A 83 -19.40 0.05 4.30
CA GLY A 83 -20.38 0.32 5.36
C GLY A 83 -20.69 1.80 5.54
N TRP A 84 -19.69 2.68 5.49
CA TRP A 84 -19.90 4.13 5.54
C TRP A 84 -20.58 4.67 4.28
N ARG A 85 -20.21 4.17 3.09
CA ARG A 85 -20.86 4.53 1.82
C ARG A 85 -22.33 4.17 1.81
N ALA A 86 -22.69 3.00 2.34
CA ALA A 86 -24.07 2.57 2.46
C ALA A 86 -24.89 3.49 3.39
N GLN A 87 -24.29 3.95 4.49
CA GLN A 87 -24.94 4.92 5.41
C GLN A 87 -25.17 6.28 4.74
N LEU A 88 -24.18 6.78 3.99
CA LEU A 88 -24.30 8.05 3.28
C LEU A 88 -25.29 8.01 2.11
N GLY A 89 -25.40 6.86 1.41
CA GLY A 89 -26.35 6.68 0.31
C GLY A 89 -27.76 6.32 0.74
N GLY A 90 -27.98 6.02 2.02
CA GLY A 90 -29.27 5.68 2.61
C GLY A 90 -29.96 6.83 3.37
N ALA A 91 -29.35 8.02 3.40
CA ALA A 91 -29.89 9.25 3.95
C ALA A 91 -30.53 10.12 2.86
#